data_AF-A0A7K0FVX2-F1
#
_entry.id   AF-A0A7K0FVX2-F1
#
_cell.length_a   1.000
_cell.length_b   1.000
_cell.length_c   1.000
_cell.angle_alpha   90.00
_cell.angle_beta   90.00
_cell.angle_gamma   90.00
#
_symmetry.space_group_name_H-M   'P 1'
#
loop_
_entity.id
_entity.type
_entity.pdbx_description
1 polymer ?
#
loop_
_entity_poly.entity_id
_entity_poly.type
_entity_poly.pdbx_seq_one_letter_code
_entity_poly.pdbx_strand_id
1 'polypeptide(L)'
;MKKYLVIMLSICCTTAFAQTVKPIFIQDSLKLISSQFKFTEGASVDKQGNVFFTDQPNDKIWKYDINGQLSLFMEKSGRANGTYFDKKGNLIVCADAQNEIWSVDRNKNIKVLFSDFEGKKVNGPNDLWIDGKGGFYFTDPYYQRNYWTRKASELDGEKVYYLPKGKKTAKIVADKMVRPNGIVGTPDGKYLYVADRQADVTYRYEINSDASLGNRTLLFKQGSDGMTLDTAGNIYITGKGVDIYNPKGEKIGHIDVPEDWCGNICFGGINRDTIFITASKSLYCIKTTAKGVE
;
A
#
# COMPACT_ATOMS: atom_id res chain seq x y z
N MET A 1 -70.53 39.45 18.83
CA MET A 1 -69.43 39.10 19.76
C MET A 1 -68.46 38.18 19.03
N LYS A 2 -67.25 38.66 18.70
CA LYS A 2 -66.21 37.84 18.06
C LYS A 2 -65.42 37.11 19.15
N LYS A 3 -65.31 35.78 19.09
CA LYS A 3 -64.36 35.01 19.91
C LYS A 3 -63.58 34.04 19.02
N TYR A 4 -62.27 34.03 19.28
CA TYR A 4 -61.19 33.63 18.41
C TYR A 4 -60.92 32.11 18.47
N LEU A 5 -60.58 31.53 17.33
CA LEU A 5 -60.08 30.16 17.20
C LEU A 5 -58.60 30.14 17.60
N VAL A 6 -58.27 29.45 18.70
CA VAL A 6 -56.88 29.23 19.13
C VAL A 6 -56.38 27.94 18.49
N ILE A 7 -55.46 28.06 17.53
CA ILE A 7 -54.75 26.92 16.96
C ILE A 7 -53.49 26.70 17.80
N MET A 8 -53.41 25.55 18.47
CA MET A 8 -52.21 25.13 19.20
C MET A 8 -51.21 24.55 18.19
N LEU A 9 -50.09 25.23 18.00
CA LEU A 9 -48.98 24.76 17.17
C LEU A 9 -48.06 23.88 18.03
N SER A 10 -48.09 22.57 17.83
CA SER A 10 -47.16 21.64 18.49
C SER A 10 -45.80 21.70 17.80
N ILE A 11 -44.84 22.36 18.44
CA ILE A 11 -43.44 22.39 17.98
C ILE A 11 -42.79 21.06 18.38
N CYS A 12 -42.59 20.17 17.41
CA CYS A 12 -41.86 18.93 17.60
C CYS A 12 -40.36 19.25 17.55
N CYS A 13 -39.71 19.44 18.71
CA CYS A 13 -38.26 19.57 18.80
C CYS A 13 -37.60 18.22 18.53
N THR A 14 -37.13 17.99 17.30
CA THR A 14 -36.20 16.89 17.00
C THR A 14 -34.81 17.26 17.51
N THR A 15 -34.39 16.72 18.65
CA THR A 15 -33.01 16.80 19.10
C THR A 15 -32.15 15.93 18.19
N ALA A 16 -31.45 16.54 17.24
CA ALA A 16 -30.42 15.88 16.47
C ALA A 16 -29.22 15.62 17.39
N PHE A 17 -29.07 14.39 17.88
CA PHE A 17 -27.82 13.97 18.50
C PHE A 17 -26.75 13.94 17.41
N ALA A 18 -25.88 14.96 17.40
CA ALA A 18 -24.66 14.91 16.62
C ALA A 18 -23.83 13.74 17.14
N GLN A 19 -23.80 12.64 16.39
CA GLN A 19 -22.97 11.48 16.71
C GLN A 19 -21.52 11.95 16.54
N THR A 20 -20.82 12.19 17.66
CA THR A 20 -19.41 12.52 17.66
C THR A 20 -18.66 11.35 17.02
N VAL A 21 -18.24 11.52 15.77
CA VAL A 21 -17.42 10.54 15.06
C VAL A 21 -16.11 10.43 15.84
N LYS A 22 -15.88 9.27 16.46
CA LYS A 22 -14.60 9.02 17.14
C LYS A 22 -13.48 9.07 16.10
N PRO A 23 -12.37 9.77 16.38
CA PRO A 23 -11.27 9.86 15.42
C PRO A 23 -10.60 8.49 15.23
N ILE A 24 -10.10 8.25 14.02
CA ILE A 24 -9.39 7.00 13.67
C ILE A 24 -8.06 6.90 14.44
N PHE A 25 -7.41 8.03 14.73
CA PHE A 25 -6.13 8.13 15.42
C PHE A 25 -6.06 9.44 16.21
N ILE A 26 -5.03 9.57 17.05
CA ILE A 26 -4.68 10.82 17.74
C ILE A 26 -3.32 11.24 17.21
N GLN A 27 -3.23 12.39 16.54
CA GLN A 27 -2.00 12.85 15.86
C GLN A 27 -0.78 12.86 16.80
N ASP A 28 -0.94 13.34 18.03
CA ASP A 28 0.12 13.40 19.06
C ASP A 28 0.62 12.02 19.51
N SER A 29 -0.04 10.93 19.11
CA SER A 29 0.42 9.56 19.38
C SER A 29 1.39 9.01 18.33
N LEU A 30 1.70 9.78 17.28
CA LEU A 30 2.73 9.44 16.30
C LEU A 30 4.08 9.31 17.00
N LYS A 31 4.76 8.18 16.78
CA LYS A 31 6.04 7.87 17.39
C LYS A 31 7.09 7.57 16.32
N LEU A 32 8.23 8.27 16.39
CA LEU A 32 9.44 7.88 15.66
C LEU A 32 10.02 6.60 16.28
N ILE A 33 10.23 5.56 15.46
CA ILE A 33 10.93 4.34 15.87
C ILE A 33 12.42 4.49 15.64
N SER A 34 12.82 4.93 14.44
CA SER A 34 14.22 5.11 14.06
C SER A 34 14.32 5.96 12.81
N SER A 35 15.45 6.68 12.65
CA SER A 35 15.76 7.55 11.50
C SER A 35 17.13 7.25 10.90
N GLN A 36 17.59 5.99 10.99
CA GLN A 36 18.97 5.60 10.65
C GLN A 36 19.15 5.16 9.19
N PHE A 37 18.09 5.21 8.38
CA PHE A 37 18.04 4.59 7.05
C PHE A 37 18.45 5.58 5.96
N LYS A 38 18.68 5.08 4.75
CA LYS A 38 18.96 5.95 3.60
C LYS A 38 17.69 6.33 2.85
N PHE A 39 16.83 5.36 2.56
CA PHE A 39 15.49 5.59 2.03
C PHE A 39 14.61 4.36 2.31
N THR A 40 13.56 4.55 3.10
CA THR A 40 12.67 3.48 3.56
C THR A 40 11.48 3.29 2.65
N GLU A 41 11.17 2.04 2.32
CA GLU A 41 10.07 1.64 1.44
C GLU A 41 9.39 0.34 1.89
N GLY A 42 8.39 -0.10 1.13
CA GLY A 42 7.86 -1.47 1.12
C GLY A 42 7.59 -2.08 2.49
N ALA A 43 6.74 -1.41 3.27
CA ALA A 43 6.33 -1.89 4.58
C ALA A 43 5.34 -3.06 4.44
N SER A 44 5.60 -4.17 5.11
CA SER A 44 4.71 -5.33 5.13
C SER A 44 4.69 -5.98 6.51
N VAL A 45 3.63 -6.74 6.80
CA VAL A 45 3.42 -7.35 8.11
C VAL A 45 3.35 -8.86 8.00
N ASP A 46 4.01 -9.57 8.91
CA ASP A 46 3.86 -11.02 9.02
C ASP A 46 2.62 -11.40 9.85
N LYS A 47 2.30 -12.70 9.89
CA LYS A 47 1.15 -13.22 10.66
C LYS A 47 1.22 -12.97 12.17
N GLN A 48 2.39 -12.66 12.72
CA GLN A 48 2.57 -12.41 14.16
C GLN A 48 2.38 -10.94 14.51
N GLY A 49 2.40 -10.04 13.51
CA GLY A 49 2.36 -8.58 13.76
C GLY A 49 3.71 -7.90 13.67
N ASN A 50 4.76 -8.64 13.29
CA ASN A 50 6.06 -8.03 13.05
C ASN A 50 6.02 -7.30 11.71
N VAL A 51 6.61 -6.11 11.68
CA VAL A 51 6.68 -5.28 10.48
C VAL A 51 8.06 -5.39 9.86
N PHE A 52 8.09 -5.56 8.55
CA PHE A 52 9.28 -5.59 7.72
C PHE A 52 9.22 -4.40 6.77
N PHE A 53 10.37 -3.80 6.49
CA PHE A 53 10.46 -2.68 5.57
C PHE A 53 11.84 -2.62 4.95
N THR A 54 11.94 -1.98 3.80
CA THR A 54 13.16 -1.95 3.00
C THR A 54 13.93 -0.66 3.26
N ASP A 55 15.26 -0.73 3.21
CA ASP A 55 16.17 0.41 3.15
C ASP A 55 16.92 0.30 1.82
N GLN A 56 16.22 0.69 0.76
CA GLN A 56 16.53 0.31 -0.62
C GLN A 56 17.97 0.66 -1.03
N PRO A 57 18.49 1.87 -0.79
CA PRO A 57 19.83 2.23 -1.24
C PRO A 57 20.94 1.48 -0.48
N ASN A 58 20.67 1.07 0.77
CA ASN A 58 21.58 0.29 1.59
C ASN A 58 21.47 -1.23 1.34
N ASP A 59 20.56 -1.65 0.46
CA ASP A 59 20.34 -3.05 0.09
C ASP A 59 20.01 -3.97 1.28
N LYS A 60 19.11 -3.48 2.15
CA LYS A 60 18.71 -4.13 3.40
C LYS A 60 17.19 -4.20 3.56
N ILE A 61 16.75 -5.22 4.28
CA ILE A 61 15.40 -5.34 4.84
C ILE A 61 15.53 -5.38 6.36
N TRP A 62 14.75 -4.55 7.03
CA TRP A 62 14.70 -4.44 8.48
C TRP A 62 13.40 -5.05 9.03
N LYS A 63 13.42 -5.42 10.31
CA LYS A 63 12.27 -5.94 11.05
C LYS A 63 12.08 -5.13 12.33
N TYR A 64 10.87 -4.65 12.56
CA TYR A 64 10.39 -4.19 13.85
C TYR A 64 9.41 -5.21 14.42
N ASP A 65 9.78 -5.85 15.52
CA ASP A 65 8.97 -6.92 16.11
C ASP A 65 7.90 -6.42 17.08
N ILE A 66 6.99 -7.32 17.47
CA ILE A 66 5.89 -7.01 18.40
C ILE A 66 6.35 -6.68 19.83
N ASN A 67 7.61 -6.94 20.18
CA ASN A 67 8.22 -6.56 21.46
C ASN A 67 8.87 -5.18 21.39
N GLY A 68 8.83 -4.54 20.21
CA GLY A 68 9.39 -3.21 19.97
C GLY A 68 10.87 -3.21 19.62
N GLN A 69 11.45 -4.35 19.23
CA GLN A 69 12.84 -4.46 18.82
C GLN A 69 13.00 -4.23 17.32
N LEU A 70 13.84 -3.27 16.96
CA LEU A 70 14.32 -3.07 15.59
C LEU A 70 15.57 -3.94 15.36
N SER A 71 15.58 -4.72 14.28
CA SER A 71 16.69 -5.59 13.93
C SER A 71 16.84 -5.74 12.41
N LEU A 72 18.04 -6.08 11.96
CA LEU A 72 18.30 -6.38 10.56
C LEU A 72 17.74 -7.75 10.20
N PHE A 73 16.84 -7.81 9.23
CA PHE A 73 16.30 -9.08 8.74
C PHE A 73 17.20 -9.68 7.66
N MET A 74 17.56 -8.92 6.64
CA MET A 74 18.29 -9.43 5.47
C MET A 74 19.20 -8.35 4.89
N GLU A 75 20.43 -8.74 4.56
CA GLU A 75 21.33 -7.98 3.68
C GLU A 75 21.29 -8.56 2.26
N LYS A 76 21.77 -7.81 1.27
CA LYS A 76 21.77 -8.24 -0.14
C LYS A 76 20.35 -8.57 -0.61
N SER A 77 19.44 -7.67 -0.26
CA SER A 77 18.01 -7.75 -0.54
C SER A 77 17.62 -7.58 -2.01
N GLY A 78 18.59 -7.39 -2.91
CA GLY A 78 18.33 -7.07 -4.31
C GLY A 78 17.84 -5.64 -4.48
N ARG A 79 18.24 -4.73 -3.58
CA ARG A 79 17.70 -3.37 -3.41
C ARG A 79 16.18 -3.41 -3.36
N ALA A 80 15.68 -4.19 -2.40
CA ALA A 80 14.25 -4.40 -2.22
C ALA A 80 13.47 -3.07 -2.17
N ASN A 81 12.31 -3.05 -2.83
CA ASN A 81 11.37 -1.94 -2.84
C ASN A 81 10.08 -2.38 -2.12
N GLY A 82 8.93 -2.50 -2.80
CA GLY A 82 7.70 -3.06 -2.24
C GLY A 82 7.84 -4.52 -1.81
N THR A 83 7.14 -4.88 -0.72
CA THR A 83 7.15 -6.25 -0.19
C THR A 83 5.76 -6.68 0.29
N TYR A 84 5.50 -7.98 0.28
CA TYR A 84 4.25 -8.55 0.81
C TYR A 84 4.45 -9.99 1.28
N PHE A 85 3.80 -10.39 2.38
CA PHE A 85 3.90 -11.77 2.86
C PHE A 85 2.88 -12.70 2.20
N ASP A 86 3.35 -13.86 1.72
CA ASP A 86 2.44 -14.91 1.27
C ASP A 86 1.82 -15.67 2.45
N LYS A 87 0.80 -16.50 2.15
CA LYS A 87 0.12 -17.33 3.17
C LYS A 87 1.03 -18.36 3.86
N LYS A 88 2.21 -18.67 3.31
CA LYS A 88 3.20 -19.57 3.91
C LYS A 88 4.19 -18.82 4.82
N GLY A 89 4.19 -17.49 4.76
CA GLY A 89 5.11 -16.62 5.47
C GLY A 89 6.45 -16.43 4.74
N ASN A 90 6.47 -16.60 3.43
CA ASN A 90 7.56 -16.13 2.59
C ASN A 90 7.35 -14.64 2.31
N LEU A 91 8.43 -13.87 2.27
CA LEU A 91 8.40 -12.46 1.88
C LEU A 91 8.55 -12.39 0.35
N ILE A 92 7.54 -11.86 -0.33
CA ILE A 92 7.60 -11.55 -1.76
C ILE A 92 8.14 -10.13 -1.90
N VAL A 93 9.15 -9.96 -2.76
CA VAL A 93 9.96 -8.73 -2.82
C VAL A 93 10.06 -8.24 -4.25
N CYS A 94 9.74 -6.97 -4.48
CA CYS A 94 10.16 -6.24 -5.67
C CYS A 94 11.67 -5.94 -5.58
N ALA A 95 12.50 -6.75 -6.24
CA ALA A 95 13.96 -6.67 -6.19
C ALA A 95 14.49 -5.81 -7.36
N ASP A 96 14.67 -4.52 -7.07
CA ASP A 96 14.96 -3.48 -8.06
C ASP A 96 16.35 -3.63 -8.72
N ALA A 97 17.34 -4.24 -8.04
CA ALA A 97 18.72 -4.34 -8.54
C ALA A 97 18.86 -5.06 -9.89
N GLN A 98 18.03 -6.08 -10.14
CA GLN A 98 17.99 -6.82 -11.40
C GLN A 98 16.60 -6.78 -12.06
N ASN A 99 15.69 -5.95 -11.56
CA ASN A 99 14.30 -5.83 -12.03
C ASN A 99 13.55 -7.17 -11.94
N GLU A 100 13.59 -7.78 -10.75
CA GLU A 100 13.01 -9.10 -10.50
C GLU A 100 11.94 -9.03 -9.40
N ILE A 101 11.13 -10.08 -9.31
CA ILE A 101 10.28 -10.35 -8.16
C ILE A 101 10.79 -11.62 -7.50
N TRP A 102 11.15 -11.53 -6.23
CA TRP A 102 11.70 -12.64 -5.45
C TRP A 102 10.65 -13.19 -4.49
N SER A 103 10.81 -14.46 -4.13
CA SER A 103 10.28 -15.06 -2.91
C SER A 103 11.46 -15.35 -2.00
N VAL A 104 11.43 -14.81 -0.78
CA VAL A 104 12.42 -15.06 0.28
C VAL A 104 11.76 -15.91 1.35
N ASP A 105 12.28 -17.11 1.56
CA ASP A 105 11.78 -18.00 2.62
C ASP A 105 12.29 -17.60 4.02
N ARG A 106 11.85 -18.31 5.06
CA ARG A 106 12.26 -18.05 6.45
C ARG A 106 13.74 -18.28 6.71
N ASN A 107 14.40 -19.10 5.89
CA ASN A 107 15.83 -19.36 5.94
C ASN A 107 16.62 -18.37 5.06
N LYS A 108 15.93 -17.35 4.50
CA LYS A 108 16.48 -16.33 3.60
C LYS A 108 16.96 -16.89 2.25
N ASN A 109 16.46 -18.06 1.84
CA ASN A 109 16.69 -18.56 0.49
C ASN A 109 15.86 -17.74 -0.50
N ILE A 110 16.50 -17.31 -1.58
CA ILE A 110 15.89 -16.51 -2.63
C ILE A 110 15.46 -17.43 -3.79
N LYS A 111 14.23 -17.25 -4.25
CA LYS A 111 13.74 -17.78 -5.52
C LYS A 111 13.22 -16.63 -6.39
N VAL A 112 13.74 -16.50 -7.61
CA VAL A 112 13.18 -15.57 -8.60
C VAL A 112 11.84 -16.13 -9.09
N LEU A 113 10.78 -15.32 -8.96
CA LEU A 113 9.44 -15.63 -9.42
C LEU A 113 9.15 -15.03 -10.80
N PHE A 114 9.73 -13.86 -11.09
CA PHE A 114 9.50 -13.11 -12.32
C PHE A 114 10.68 -12.17 -12.62
N SER A 115 10.99 -11.98 -13.89
CA SER A 115 12.17 -11.19 -14.35
C SER A 115 11.96 -10.50 -15.70
N ASP A 116 11.04 -10.99 -16.52
CA ASP A 116 10.83 -10.51 -17.89
C ASP A 116 9.39 -10.76 -18.35
N PHE A 117 8.95 -9.94 -19.30
CA PHE A 117 7.67 -10.07 -19.99
C PHE A 117 7.94 -10.22 -21.49
N GLU A 118 7.55 -11.37 -22.06
CA GLU A 118 7.73 -11.67 -23.49
C GLU A 118 9.19 -11.53 -23.97
N GLY A 119 10.15 -11.94 -23.13
CA GLY A 119 11.58 -11.86 -23.43
C GLY A 119 12.19 -10.46 -23.28
N LYS A 120 11.42 -9.47 -22.84
CA LYS A 120 11.87 -8.12 -22.52
C LYS A 120 11.97 -7.94 -21.02
N LYS A 121 13.06 -7.35 -20.54
CA LYS A 121 13.25 -7.08 -19.12
C LYS A 121 12.23 -6.05 -18.66
N VAL A 122 11.56 -6.34 -17.54
CA VAL A 122 10.59 -5.43 -16.94
C VAL A 122 11.23 -4.12 -16.50
N ASN A 123 10.42 -3.08 -16.30
CA ASN A 123 10.92 -1.74 -15.97
C ASN A 123 11.64 -1.71 -14.62
N GLY A 124 11.05 -2.33 -13.63
CA GLY A 124 11.42 -2.23 -12.23
C GLY A 124 10.16 -2.39 -11.39
N PRO A 125 9.76 -3.64 -11.08
CA PRO A 125 8.64 -3.90 -10.18
C PRO A 125 8.77 -3.04 -8.92
N ASN A 126 7.72 -2.31 -8.58
CA ASN A 126 7.77 -1.29 -7.55
C ASN A 126 7.01 -1.70 -6.30
N ASP A 127 5.74 -2.06 -6.45
CA ASP A 127 4.91 -2.55 -5.36
C ASP A 127 4.00 -3.72 -5.82
N LEU A 128 3.49 -4.50 -4.87
CA LEU A 128 2.69 -5.70 -5.17
C LEU A 128 1.64 -6.04 -4.12
N TRP A 129 0.58 -6.69 -4.55
CA TRP A 129 -0.45 -7.27 -3.69
C TRP A 129 -0.73 -8.73 -4.07
N ILE A 130 -0.73 -9.63 -3.08
CA ILE A 130 -1.01 -11.06 -3.27
C ILE A 130 -2.51 -11.32 -3.09
N ASP A 131 -3.13 -11.94 -4.09
CA ASP A 131 -4.56 -12.24 -4.06
C ASP A 131 -4.90 -13.46 -3.21
N GLY A 132 -6.19 -13.67 -2.96
CA GLY A 132 -6.68 -14.81 -2.18
C GLY A 132 -6.32 -16.18 -2.79
N LYS A 133 -6.08 -16.25 -4.11
CA LYS A 133 -5.70 -17.46 -4.88
C LYS A 133 -4.18 -17.72 -4.81
N GLY A 134 -3.40 -16.75 -4.35
CA GLY A 134 -1.95 -16.76 -4.22
C GLY A 134 -1.18 -16.41 -5.50
N GLY A 135 -1.85 -15.83 -6.49
CA GLY A 135 -1.17 -15.01 -7.51
C GLY A 135 -0.93 -13.61 -6.97
N PHE A 136 -0.30 -12.74 -7.75
CA PHE A 136 -0.07 -11.37 -7.31
C PHE A 136 -0.18 -10.36 -8.45
N TYR A 137 -0.74 -9.21 -8.11
CA TYR A 137 -0.73 -8.02 -8.93
C TYR A 137 0.49 -7.19 -8.57
N PHE A 138 1.13 -6.56 -9.55
CA PHE A 138 2.28 -5.70 -9.30
C PHE A 138 2.34 -4.55 -10.29
N THR A 139 2.92 -3.44 -9.83
CA THR A 139 3.19 -2.26 -10.63
C THR A 139 4.61 -2.29 -11.16
N ASP A 140 4.78 -1.90 -12.42
CA ASP A 140 6.08 -1.89 -13.10
C ASP A 140 6.40 -0.51 -13.71
N PRO A 141 6.57 0.53 -12.87
CA PRO A 141 7.01 1.84 -13.32
C PRO A 141 8.49 1.87 -13.70
N TYR A 142 8.88 2.87 -14.49
CA TYR A 142 10.27 3.08 -14.88
C TYR A 142 10.92 4.22 -14.10
N TYR A 143 11.61 3.88 -13.02
CA TYR A 143 12.46 4.81 -12.29
C TYR A 143 13.93 4.53 -12.55
N GLN A 144 14.56 5.28 -13.45
CA GLN A 144 15.98 5.10 -13.74
C GLN A 144 16.83 5.18 -12.46
N ARG A 145 17.60 4.12 -12.19
CA ARG A 145 18.55 4.08 -11.08
C ARG A 145 19.96 4.35 -11.57
N ASN A 146 20.78 4.95 -10.70
CA ASN A 146 22.19 5.20 -10.98
C ASN A 146 23.03 3.91 -10.97
N TYR A 147 22.58 2.86 -10.27
CA TYR A 147 23.24 1.55 -10.20
C TYR A 147 22.80 0.57 -11.31
N TRP A 148 21.88 0.96 -12.19
CA TRP A 148 21.52 0.16 -13.36
C TRP A 148 22.46 0.45 -14.54
N THR A 149 22.83 -0.61 -15.23
CA THR A 149 23.57 -0.53 -16.51
C THR A 149 22.66 -0.08 -17.64
N ARG A 150 21.41 -0.57 -17.69
CA ARG A 150 20.36 -0.17 -18.62
C ARG A 150 19.97 1.31 -18.43
N LYS A 151 19.71 2.01 -19.54
CA LYS A 151 19.45 3.46 -19.59
C LYS A 151 18.07 3.85 -20.16
N ALA A 152 17.27 2.89 -20.61
CA ALA A 152 15.95 3.16 -21.17
C ALA A 152 14.99 1.98 -20.99
N SER A 153 13.70 2.23 -21.16
CA SER A 153 12.61 1.28 -21.46
C SER A 153 13.01 0.10 -22.36
N GLU A 154 12.74 -1.18 -22.05
CA GLU A 154 12.56 -2.22 -23.10
C GLU A 154 11.07 -2.45 -23.45
N LEU A 155 10.19 -2.07 -22.53
CA LEU A 155 8.74 -2.19 -22.66
C LEU A 155 8.14 -0.90 -23.22
N ASP A 156 6.99 -1.03 -23.86
CA ASP A 156 6.18 0.07 -24.38
C ASP A 156 5.25 0.65 -23.30
N GLY A 157 5.85 1.14 -22.21
CA GLY A 157 5.15 1.88 -21.16
C GLY A 157 5.27 1.24 -19.77
N GLU A 158 4.55 1.85 -18.83
CA GLU A 158 4.54 1.53 -17.40
C GLU A 158 3.16 0.96 -17.05
N LYS A 159 3.11 -0.32 -16.68
CA LYS A 159 1.88 -1.11 -16.67
C LYS A 159 1.66 -1.81 -15.32
N VAL A 160 0.46 -2.33 -15.12
CA VAL A 160 0.13 -3.26 -14.03
C VAL A 160 0.00 -4.64 -14.62
N TYR A 161 0.61 -5.59 -13.94
CA TYR A 161 0.63 -6.99 -14.33
C TYR A 161 0.01 -7.87 -13.25
N TYR A 162 -0.44 -9.04 -13.65
CA TYR A 162 -0.83 -10.12 -12.75
C TYR A 162 -0.03 -11.38 -13.07
N LEU A 163 0.69 -11.93 -12.09
CA LEU A 163 1.33 -13.25 -12.19
C LEU A 163 0.47 -14.30 -11.48
N PRO A 164 -0.14 -15.25 -12.21
CA PRO A 164 -0.89 -16.33 -11.57
C PRO A 164 0.04 -17.24 -10.77
N LYS A 165 -0.47 -17.76 -9.65
CA LYS A 165 0.28 -18.67 -8.77
C LYS A 165 0.98 -19.79 -9.53
N GLY A 166 2.29 -19.90 -9.35
CA GLY A 166 3.10 -20.97 -9.91
C GLY A 166 3.32 -20.90 -11.43
N LYS A 167 2.86 -19.84 -12.09
CA LYS A 167 3.16 -19.56 -13.50
C LYS A 167 4.41 -18.67 -13.60
N LYS A 168 5.01 -18.66 -14.79
CA LYS A 168 6.15 -17.80 -15.14
C LYS A 168 5.76 -16.62 -16.03
N THR A 169 4.55 -16.66 -16.60
CA THR A 169 4.05 -15.66 -17.53
C THR A 169 3.01 -14.80 -16.84
N ALA A 170 3.26 -13.51 -16.76
CA ALA A 170 2.30 -12.53 -16.28
C ALA A 170 1.31 -12.14 -17.39
N LYS A 171 0.19 -11.53 -16.99
CA LYS A 171 -0.76 -10.87 -17.88
C LYS A 171 -0.68 -9.37 -17.65
N ILE A 172 -0.75 -8.56 -18.70
CA ILE A 172 -1.06 -7.13 -18.55
C ILE A 172 -2.52 -7.02 -18.11
N VAL A 173 -2.77 -6.27 -17.04
CA VAL A 173 -4.13 -6.07 -16.50
C VAL A 173 -4.55 -4.60 -16.45
N ALA A 174 -3.60 -3.67 -16.51
CA ALA A 174 -3.87 -2.26 -16.80
C ALA A 174 -2.68 -1.62 -17.53
N ASP A 175 -2.95 -0.94 -18.65
CA ASP A 175 -1.94 -0.34 -19.54
C ASP A 175 -2.20 1.14 -19.88
N LYS A 176 -3.31 1.70 -19.40
CA LYS A 176 -3.70 3.11 -19.61
C LYS A 176 -3.40 3.96 -18.38
N MET A 177 -2.14 3.98 -17.97
CA MET A 177 -1.63 4.78 -16.86
C MET A 177 -0.29 5.41 -17.23
N VAL A 178 0.06 6.49 -16.55
CA VAL A 178 1.30 7.23 -16.79
C VAL A 178 2.43 6.62 -15.98
N ARG A 179 2.23 6.41 -14.67
CA ARG A 179 3.23 5.83 -13.76
C ARG A 179 2.56 5.09 -12.58
N PRO A 180 2.14 3.81 -12.76
CA PRO A 180 1.66 2.97 -11.67
C PRO A 180 2.63 2.93 -10.49
N ASN A 181 2.13 3.00 -9.26
CA ASN A 181 2.98 2.90 -8.07
C ASN A 181 2.29 2.03 -7.00
N GLY A 182 1.75 2.60 -5.92
CA GLY A 182 1.08 1.84 -4.87
C GLY A 182 -0.12 1.04 -5.37
N ILE A 183 -0.27 -0.15 -4.80
CA ILE A 183 -1.29 -1.12 -5.18
C ILE A 183 -1.79 -1.90 -3.98
N VAL A 184 -3.12 -2.02 -3.82
CA VAL A 184 -3.72 -2.86 -2.78
C VAL A 184 -5.07 -3.41 -3.23
N GLY A 185 -5.34 -4.67 -2.92
CA GLY A 185 -6.62 -5.31 -3.21
C GLY A 185 -7.46 -5.54 -1.94
N THR A 186 -8.78 -5.61 -2.12
CA THR A 186 -9.69 -5.94 -1.00
C THR A 186 -9.57 -7.43 -0.62
N PRO A 187 -9.75 -7.79 0.67
CA PRO A 187 -9.64 -9.19 1.12
C PRO A 187 -10.64 -10.14 0.47
N ASP A 188 -11.82 -9.63 0.09
CA ASP A 188 -12.83 -10.39 -0.64
C ASP A 188 -12.50 -10.57 -2.14
N GLY A 189 -11.39 -9.98 -2.61
CA GLY A 189 -10.88 -10.10 -3.96
C GLY A 189 -11.76 -9.44 -5.01
N LYS A 190 -12.62 -8.48 -4.63
CA LYS A 190 -13.50 -7.77 -5.57
C LYS A 190 -12.88 -6.55 -6.21
N TYR A 191 -12.06 -5.82 -5.46
CA TYR A 191 -11.50 -4.56 -5.94
C TYR A 191 -9.98 -4.54 -5.84
N LEU A 192 -9.37 -3.88 -6.81
CA LEU A 192 -7.96 -3.50 -6.81
C LEU A 192 -7.87 -1.97 -6.90
N TYR A 193 -7.11 -1.37 -5.99
CA TYR A 193 -6.76 0.04 -6.03
C TYR A 193 -5.34 0.18 -6.57
N VAL A 194 -5.14 1.11 -7.49
CA VAL A 194 -3.82 1.42 -8.05
C VAL A 194 -3.65 2.92 -8.15
N ALA A 195 -2.59 3.44 -7.55
CA ALA A 195 -2.19 4.83 -7.73
C ALA A 195 -1.43 5.00 -9.05
N ASP A 196 -1.78 6.06 -9.79
CA ASP A 196 -0.97 6.60 -10.86
C ASP A 196 -0.26 7.85 -10.32
N ARG A 197 0.99 7.68 -9.92
CA ARG A 197 1.75 8.72 -9.20
C ARG A 197 1.97 9.95 -10.07
N GLN A 198 2.19 9.78 -11.37
CA GLN A 198 2.50 10.90 -12.25
C GLN A 198 1.26 11.61 -12.76
N ALA A 199 0.16 10.87 -12.98
CA ALA A 199 -1.13 11.49 -13.31
C ALA A 199 -1.85 12.09 -12.10
N ASP A 200 -1.33 11.87 -10.89
CA ASP A 200 -1.88 12.34 -9.61
C ASP A 200 -3.33 11.89 -9.38
N VAL A 201 -3.59 10.61 -9.61
CA VAL A 201 -4.90 9.99 -9.45
C VAL A 201 -4.80 8.59 -8.87
N THR A 202 -5.86 8.13 -8.22
CA THR A 202 -6.00 6.73 -7.80
C THR A 202 -7.25 6.12 -8.44
N TYR A 203 -7.07 4.96 -9.05
CA TYR A 203 -8.13 4.20 -9.70
C TYR A 203 -8.59 3.04 -8.82
N ARG A 204 -9.87 2.72 -8.90
CA ARG A 204 -10.44 1.44 -8.47
C ARG A 204 -10.79 0.61 -9.69
N TYR A 205 -10.45 -0.67 -9.66
CA TYR A 205 -10.81 -1.67 -10.66
C TYR A 205 -11.65 -2.77 -10.00
N GLU A 206 -12.57 -3.35 -10.75
CA GLU A 206 -13.19 -4.62 -10.38
C GLU A 206 -12.30 -5.78 -10.84
N ILE A 207 -12.07 -6.75 -9.97
CA ILE A 207 -11.31 -7.95 -10.27
C ILE A 207 -12.26 -9.02 -10.81
N ASN A 208 -12.07 -9.42 -12.07
CA ASN A 208 -12.83 -10.49 -12.70
C ASN A 208 -12.36 -11.87 -12.22
N SER A 209 -13.17 -12.90 -12.45
CA SER A 209 -12.88 -14.28 -12.04
C SER A 209 -11.55 -14.83 -12.59
N ASP A 210 -11.13 -14.36 -13.77
CA ASP A 210 -9.89 -14.74 -14.46
C ASP A 210 -8.67 -13.86 -14.11
N ALA A 211 -8.83 -13.00 -13.09
CA ALA A 211 -7.88 -12.01 -12.60
C ALA A 211 -7.65 -10.78 -13.50
N SER A 212 -8.36 -10.65 -14.63
CA SER A 212 -8.38 -9.40 -15.40
C SER A 212 -9.08 -8.28 -14.62
N LEU A 213 -8.85 -7.03 -15.02
CA LEU A 213 -9.46 -5.86 -14.39
C LEU A 213 -10.55 -5.25 -15.28
N GLY A 214 -11.71 -5.00 -14.71
CA GLY A 214 -12.86 -4.35 -15.34
C GLY A 214 -13.27 -3.07 -14.61
N ASN A 215 -14.28 -2.37 -15.15
CA ASN A 215 -14.98 -1.24 -14.51
C ASN A 215 -14.05 -0.20 -13.84
N ARG A 216 -13.00 0.20 -14.56
CA ARG A 216 -12.05 1.21 -14.10
C ARG A 216 -12.78 2.49 -13.73
N THR A 217 -12.65 2.88 -12.46
CA THR A 217 -13.24 4.09 -11.88
C THR A 217 -12.13 4.99 -11.39
N LEU A 218 -12.09 6.25 -11.82
CA LEU A 218 -11.30 7.29 -11.14
C LEU A 218 -11.92 7.52 -9.76
N LEU A 219 -11.24 7.08 -8.69
CA LEU A 219 -11.82 7.14 -7.34
C LEU A 219 -11.60 8.51 -6.71
N PHE A 220 -10.38 9.04 -6.79
CA PHE A 220 -10.04 10.40 -6.34
C PHE A 220 -8.79 10.93 -7.07
N LYS A 221 -8.63 12.26 -7.06
CA LYS A 221 -7.53 13.00 -7.70
C LYS A 221 -6.35 13.18 -6.75
N GLN A 222 -5.69 12.07 -6.44
CA GLN A 222 -4.41 12.05 -5.75
C GLN A 222 -3.67 10.75 -6.09
N GLY A 223 -2.41 10.88 -6.49
CA GLY A 223 -1.50 9.75 -6.65
C GLY A 223 -0.93 9.31 -5.30
N SER A 224 -0.20 8.20 -5.30
CA SER A 224 0.45 7.68 -4.10
C SER A 224 1.82 7.12 -4.44
N ASP A 225 2.70 7.06 -3.43
CA ASP A 225 3.75 6.05 -3.39
C ASP A 225 3.09 4.72 -2.93
N GLY A 226 3.31 4.21 -1.72
CA GLY A 226 2.60 3.04 -1.18
C GLY A 226 1.16 3.30 -0.70
N MET A 227 0.41 2.23 -0.43
CA MET A 227 -0.96 2.30 0.11
C MET A 227 -1.37 1.04 0.89
N THR A 228 -2.36 1.18 1.77
CA THR A 228 -2.98 0.04 2.50
C THR A 228 -4.49 0.28 2.72
N LEU A 229 -5.18 -0.73 3.25
CA LEU A 229 -6.61 -0.70 3.57
C LEU A 229 -6.86 -1.04 5.04
N ASP A 230 -7.91 -0.47 5.61
CA ASP A 230 -8.53 -1.01 6.83
C ASP A 230 -9.75 -1.91 6.53
N THR A 231 -10.24 -2.56 7.57
CA THR A 231 -11.40 -3.45 7.55
C THR A 231 -12.73 -2.75 7.29
N ALA A 232 -12.80 -1.42 7.37
CA ALA A 232 -13.95 -0.63 6.94
C ALA A 232 -13.86 -0.24 5.44
N GLY A 233 -12.73 -0.58 4.78
CA GLY A 233 -12.45 -0.24 3.39
C GLY A 233 -11.89 1.17 3.21
N ASN A 234 -11.46 1.84 4.28
CA ASN A 234 -10.74 3.10 4.14
C ASN A 234 -9.36 2.82 3.52
N ILE A 235 -8.93 3.73 2.64
CA ILE A 235 -7.73 3.65 1.83
C ILE A 235 -6.75 4.67 2.38
N TYR A 236 -5.55 4.20 2.72
CA TYR A 236 -4.47 5.02 3.25
C TYR A 236 -3.42 5.14 2.16
N ILE A 237 -3.09 6.37 1.77
CA ILE A 237 -2.15 6.66 0.70
C ILE A 237 -1.01 7.55 1.21
N THR A 238 0.20 7.35 0.71
CA THR A 238 1.41 8.04 1.18
C THR A 238 1.89 9.11 0.21
N GLY A 239 2.56 10.13 0.77
CA GLY A 239 3.18 11.22 0.03
C GLY A 239 3.76 12.23 1.02
N LYS A 240 3.24 13.46 1.06
CA LYS A 240 3.51 14.38 2.18
C LYS A 240 2.64 13.99 3.37
N GLY A 241 3.10 13.05 4.19
CA GLY A 241 2.28 12.42 5.23
C GLY A 241 1.42 11.28 4.67
N VAL A 242 0.32 10.98 5.37
CA VAL A 242 -0.63 9.92 4.98
C VAL A 242 -2.04 10.48 4.91
N ASP A 243 -2.66 10.40 3.74
CA ASP A 243 -4.07 10.74 3.55
C ASP A 243 -4.96 9.52 3.66
N ILE A 244 -6.13 9.69 4.28
CA ILE A 244 -7.11 8.63 4.49
C ILE A 244 -8.37 8.98 3.70
N TYR A 245 -8.78 8.08 2.82
CA TYR A 245 -9.98 8.17 2.01
C TYR A 245 -10.96 7.08 2.41
N ASN A 246 -12.25 7.38 2.45
CA ASN A 246 -13.26 6.33 2.62
C ASN A 246 -13.50 5.58 1.29
N PRO A 247 -14.28 4.47 1.28
CA PRO A 247 -14.57 3.71 0.06
C PRO A 247 -15.25 4.49 -1.08
N LYS A 248 -15.83 5.67 -0.79
CA LYS A 248 -16.44 6.57 -1.78
C LYS A 248 -15.45 7.54 -2.39
N GLY A 249 -14.20 7.56 -1.92
CA GLY A 249 -13.16 8.48 -2.36
C GLY A 249 -13.23 9.86 -1.70
N GLU A 250 -13.88 9.97 -0.53
CA GLU A 250 -13.90 11.20 0.25
C GLU A 250 -12.74 11.18 1.25
N LYS A 251 -11.93 12.24 1.30
CA LYS A 251 -10.85 12.38 2.28
C LYS A 251 -11.44 12.58 3.68
N ILE A 252 -11.09 11.70 4.61
CA ILE A 252 -11.62 11.66 5.98
C ILE A 252 -10.55 11.88 7.06
N GLY A 253 -9.27 11.95 6.67
CA GLY A 253 -8.19 12.18 7.62
C GLY A 253 -6.85 12.45 6.95
N HIS A 254 -5.92 12.97 7.75
CA HIS A 254 -4.53 13.20 7.38
C HIS A 254 -3.64 12.97 8.60
N ILE A 255 -2.63 12.11 8.48
CA ILE A 255 -1.58 11.93 9.49
C ILE A 255 -0.38 12.76 9.03
N ASP A 256 -0.08 13.81 9.78
CA ASP A 256 1.13 14.61 9.56
C ASP A 256 2.35 13.78 9.98
N VAL A 257 3.36 13.69 9.12
CA VAL A 257 4.62 13.00 9.42
C VAL A 257 5.77 13.98 9.19
N PRO A 258 6.68 14.20 10.16
CA PRO A 258 7.73 15.21 10.05
C PRO A 258 8.93 14.74 9.20
N GLU A 259 8.65 14.36 7.96
CA GLU A 259 9.63 13.96 6.93
C GLU A 259 9.17 14.51 5.57
N ASP A 260 10.11 14.70 4.65
CA ASP A 260 9.81 15.25 3.32
C ASP A 260 8.87 14.35 2.50
N TRP A 261 8.91 13.03 2.74
CA TRP A 261 8.17 12.05 1.95
C TRP A 261 7.90 10.76 2.72
N CYS A 262 6.68 10.25 2.62
CA CYS A 262 6.25 8.92 3.06
C CYS A 262 6.20 7.98 1.83
N GLY A 263 7.08 6.98 1.82
CA GLY A 263 7.20 6.03 0.72
C GLY A 263 6.20 4.87 0.80
N ASN A 264 5.87 4.40 2.01
CA ASN A 264 4.98 3.24 2.15
C ASN A 264 4.33 3.17 3.54
N ILE A 265 3.37 2.27 3.67
CA ILE A 265 2.51 2.14 4.85
C ILE A 265 1.98 0.71 4.98
N CYS A 266 1.87 0.21 6.22
CA CYS A 266 1.11 -1.01 6.50
C CYS A 266 0.50 -0.97 7.90
N PHE A 267 -0.51 -1.80 8.14
CA PHE A 267 -0.98 -2.10 9.49
C PHE A 267 -0.16 -3.24 10.10
N GLY A 268 0.27 -3.03 11.35
CA GLY A 268 1.10 -3.96 12.11
C GLY A 268 0.60 -4.20 13.53
N GLY A 269 1.43 -4.90 14.30
CA GLY A 269 1.11 -5.30 15.67
C GLY A 269 0.14 -6.49 15.72
N ILE A 270 0.02 -7.08 16.92
CA ILE A 270 -0.74 -8.32 17.15
C ILE A 270 -2.24 -8.17 16.79
N ASN A 271 -2.77 -6.95 16.92
CA ASN A 271 -4.18 -6.63 16.72
C ASN A 271 -4.47 -5.94 15.38
N ARG A 272 -3.44 -5.75 14.53
CA ARG A 272 -3.51 -4.99 13.26
C ARG A 272 -4.03 -3.56 13.41
N ASP A 273 -3.82 -2.93 14.56
CA ASP A 273 -4.41 -1.65 14.94
C ASP A 273 -3.35 -0.54 15.13
N THR A 274 -2.11 -0.80 14.70
CA THR A 274 -1.03 0.18 14.66
C THR A 274 -0.60 0.35 13.21
N ILE A 275 -0.62 1.57 12.71
CA ILE A 275 -0.06 1.90 11.40
C ILE A 275 1.45 2.09 11.53
N PHE A 276 2.21 1.57 10.57
CA PHE A 276 3.64 1.80 10.40
C PHE A 276 3.89 2.51 9.09
N ILE A 277 4.72 3.55 9.12
CA ILE A 277 4.96 4.45 7.98
C ILE A 277 6.45 4.50 7.70
N THR A 278 6.85 4.14 6.49
CA THR A 278 8.21 4.34 5.99
C THR A 278 8.28 5.73 5.37
N ALA A 279 9.10 6.61 5.94
CA ALA A 279 9.15 8.02 5.60
C ALA A 279 10.59 8.51 5.45
N SER A 280 11.01 8.74 4.21
CA SER A 280 12.37 9.13 3.85
C SER A 280 13.42 8.26 4.55
N LYS A 281 14.07 8.75 5.60
CA LYS A 281 15.13 8.04 6.34
C LYS A 281 14.62 7.32 7.60
N SER A 282 13.31 7.26 7.79
CA SER A 282 12.68 6.99 9.08
C SER A 282 11.55 5.97 9.01
N LEU A 283 11.34 5.29 10.15
CA LEU A 283 10.15 4.49 10.41
C LEU A 283 9.36 5.14 11.56
N TYR A 284 8.08 5.39 11.33
CA TYR A 284 7.14 5.86 12.34
C TYR A 284 6.06 4.81 12.62
N CYS A 285 5.42 4.91 13.78
CA CYS A 285 4.17 4.21 14.04
C CYS A 285 3.14 5.10 14.74
N ILE A 286 1.87 4.79 14.54
CA ILE A 286 0.75 5.47 15.19
C ILE A 286 -0.38 4.49 15.50
N LYS A 287 -0.93 4.58 16.71
CA LYS A 287 -2.04 3.73 17.14
C LYS A 287 -3.34 4.22 16.52
N THR A 288 -4.19 3.29 16.10
CA THR A 288 -5.49 3.59 15.51
C THR A 288 -6.61 2.79 16.16
N THR A 289 -7.85 3.25 15.96
CA THR A 289 -9.07 2.49 16.25
C THR A 289 -9.50 1.60 15.07
N ALA A 290 -8.94 1.86 13.89
CA ALA A 290 -9.07 1.02 12.70
C ALA A 290 -8.24 -0.27 12.83
N LYS A 291 -8.55 -1.25 11.98
CA LYS A 291 -7.79 -2.49 11.86
C LYS A 291 -7.45 -2.76 10.40
N GLY A 292 -6.20 -3.06 10.11
CA GLY A 292 -5.73 -3.44 8.79
C GLY A 292 -6.27 -4.77 8.28
N VAL A 293 -6.05 -5.03 7.00
CA VAL A 293 -6.61 -6.19 6.29
C VAL A 293 -5.61 -7.34 6.06
N GLU A 294 -4.32 -7.09 6.27
CA GLU A 294 -3.20 -8.04 6.05
C GLU A 294 -3.01 -9.09 7.16
#